data_AF-A0A959DG85-F1
#
_entry.id   AF-A0A959DG85-F1
#
_cell.length_a   1.000
_cell.length_b   1.000
_cell.length_c   1.000
_cell.angle_alpha   90.00
_cell.angle_beta   90.00
_cell.angle_gamma   90.00
#
_symmetry.space_group_name_H-M   'P 1'
#
loop_
_entity.id
_entity.type
_entity.pdbx_description
1 polymer ?
#
loop_
_entity_poly.entity_id
_entity_poly.type
_entity_poly.pdbx_seq_one_letter_code
_entity_poly.pdbx_strand_id
1 'polypeptide(L)'
;SLLAYIFYSKGGSIQNIVKSKTNTVDIRSATIVDATYGSVLLYFKELNNIPMSTTWVFIGLLAGREIAIRLRLEKKLSAKVGRMILSDLGKVFFGLVVSIVLVYIIKFLAK
;
A
#
# COMPACT_ATOMS: atom_id res chain seq x y z
N SER A 1 30.27 -24.16 -32.03
CA SER A 1 29.19 -24.11 -33.04
C SER A 1 27.85 -24.60 -32.51
N LEU A 2 27.79 -25.71 -31.75
CA LEU A 2 26.53 -26.26 -31.20
C LEU A 2 25.82 -25.34 -30.17
N LEU A 3 26.59 -24.68 -29.29
CA LEU A 3 26.04 -23.73 -28.30
C LEU A 3 25.36 -22.51 -28.95
N ALA A 4 25.90 -22.02 -30.07
CA ALA A 4 25.36 -20.90 -30.82
C ALA A 4 24.02 -21.24 -31.50
N TYR A 5 23.85 -22.49 -31.95
CA TYR A 5 22.59 -22.98 -32.53
C TYR A 5 21.48 -23.10 -31.48
N ILE A 6 21.82 -23.53 -30.26
CA ILE A 6 20.88 -23.60 -29.12
C ILE A 6 20.45 -22.19 -28.67
N PHE A 7 21.38 -21.23 -28.61
CA PHE A 7 21.06 -19.83 -28.35
C PHE A 7 20.31 -19.14 -29.50
N TYR A 8 20.43 -19.60 -30.74
CA TYR A 8 19.67 -19.10 -31.89
C TYR A 8 18.23 -19.64 -31.91
N SER A 9 18.03 -20.89 -31.46
CA SER A 9 16.71 -21.54 -31.40
C SER A 9 15.78 -21.03 -30.29
N LYS A 10 16.28 -20.15 -29.39
CA LYS A 10 15.55 -19.28 -28.43
C LYS A 10 14.14 -19.73 -27.99
N GLY A 11 13.97 -21.00 -27.63
CA GLY A 11 12.77 -21.49 -26.94
C GLY A 11 11.43 -21.22 -27.64
N GLY A 12 11.38 -21.21 -28.98
CA GLY A 12 10.17 -21.23 -29.82
C GLY A 12 8.87 -20.70 -29.19
N SER A 13 7.80 -21.50 -29.24
CA SER A 13 6.48 -21.17 -28.69
C SER A 13 6.46 -20.91 -27.18
N ILE A 14 7.47 -21.42 -26.45
CA ILE A 14 7.61 -21.24 -25.00
C ILE A 14 7.94 -19.79 -24.64
N GLN A 15 8.73 -19.08 -25.46
CA GLN A 15 9.04 -17.66 -25.22
C GLN A 15 7.79 -16.78 -25.27
N ASN A 16 6.78 -17.12 -26.08
CA ASN A 16 5.53 -16.38 -26.14
C ASN A 16 4.64 -16.65 -24.91
N ILE A 17 4.70 -17.85 -24.34
CA ILE A 17 4.04 -18.18 -23.05
C ILE A 17 4.71 -17.48 -21.86
N VAL A 18 6.05 -17.36 -21.86
CA VAL A 18 6.77 -16.67 -20.78
C VAL A 18 6.66 -15.15 -20.93
N LYS A 19 6.71 -14.60 -22.16
CA LYS A 19 6.48 -13.18 -22.43
C LYS A 19 5.03 -12.76 -22.18
N SER A 20 4.03 -13.64 -22.41
CA SER A 20 2.62 -13.36 -22.04
C SER A 20 2.35 -13.47 -20.54
N LYS A 21 3.23 -14.13 -19.77
CA LYS A 21 3.24 -14.12 -18.30
C LYS A 21 4.02 -12.94 -17.71
N THR A 22 4.69 -12.14 -18.53
CA THR A 22 5.24 -10.87 -18.10
C THR A 22 4.15 -9.81 -18.18
N ASN A 23 3.25 -9.83 -17.19
CA ASN A 23 2.37 -8.71 -16.90
C ASN A 23 3.22 -7.57 -16.30
N THR A 24 4.11 -6.98 -17.11
CA THR A 24 4.98 -5.84 -16.75
C THR A 24 4.24 -4.53 -16.67
N VAL A 25 2.91 -4.55 -16.81
CA VAL A 25 2.10 -3.34 -16.63
C VAL A 25 2.19 -2.89 -15.16
N ASP A 26 2.43 -3.81 -14.22
CA ASP A 26 2.25 -3.52 -12.78
C ASP A 26 3.44 -2.98 -12.00
N ILE A 27 4.66 -3.15 -12.49
CA ILE A 27 5.85 -2.80 -11.69
C ILE A 27 6.08 -1.27 -11.62
N ARG A 28 5.84 -0.53 -12.70
CA ARG A 28 6.11 0.93 -12.78
C ARG A 28 5.14 1.76 -11.96
N SER A 29 3.86 1.40 -11.94
CA SER A 29 2.88 2.12 -11.13
C SER A 29 3.01 1.77 -9.66
N ALA A 30 3.34 0.52 -9.34
CA ALA A 30 3.64 0.11 -7.97
C ALA A 30 4.83 0.90 -7.42
N THR A 31 5.91 1.06 -8.18
CA THR A 31 7.09 1.82 -7.74
C THR A 31 6.82 3.32 -7.59
N ILE A 32 5.96 3.96 -8.40
CA ILE A 32 5.63 5.38 -8.22
C ILE A 32 4.85 5.63 -6.93
N VAL A 33 3.90 4.75 -6.62
CA VAL A 33 3.13 4.83 -5.37
C VAL A 33 4.04 4.60 -4.19
N ASP A 34 4.88 3.57 -4.23
CA ASP A 34 5.82 3.24 -3.15
C ASP A 34 6.90 4.32 -2.97
N ALA A 35 7.38 4.92 -4.06
CA ALA A 35 8.35 6.03 -4.03
C ALA A 35 7.75 7.31 -3.43
N THR A 36 6.55 7.70 -3.85
CA THR A 36 5.84 8.86 -3.29
C THR A 36 5.60 8.66 -1.79
N TYR A 37 5.23 7.44 -1.40
CA TYR A 37 4.96 7.10 -0.01
C TYR A 37 6.24 7.08 0.84
N GLY A 38 7.31 6.51 0.29
CA GLY A 38 8.66 6.54 0.87
C GLY A 38 9.12 7.97 1.11
N SER A 39 8.90 8.89 0.16
CA SER A 39 9.23 10.32 0.32
C SER A 39 8.48 11.00 1.45
N VAL A 40 7.18 10.71 1.63
CA VAL A 40 6.37 11.27 2.73
C VAL A 40 6.86 10.72 4.08
N LEU A 41 7.14 9.43 4.17
CA LEU A 41 7.70 8.80 5.37
C LEU A 41 9.07 9.35 5.73
N LEU A 42 9.95 9.54 4.75
CA LEU A 42 11.28 10.14 4.93
C LEU A 42 11.17 11.58 5.44
N TYR A 43 10.25 12.36 4.88
CA TYR A 43 9.99 13.73 5.31
C TYR A 43 9.52 13.80 6.78
N PHE A 44 8.59 12.95 7.19
CA PHE A 44 8.13 12.96 8.58
C PHE A 44 9.14 12.30 9.55
N LYS A 45 10.04 11.43 9.08
CA LYS A 45 11.00 10.70 9.93
C LYS A 45 12.31 11.44 10.17
N GLU A 46 12.87 12.09 9.14
CA GLU A 46 14.17 12.79 9.24
C GLU A 46 14.03 14.30 9.40
N LEU A 47 13.02 14.93 8.78
CA LEU A 47 12.90 16.40 8.75
C LEU A 47 11.96 16.95 9.84
N ASN A 48 11.25 16.10 10.59
CA ASN A 48 10.34 16.52 11.65
C ASN A 48 10.66 15.84 12.99
N ASN A 49 10.77 16.63 14.06
CA ASN A 49 11.00 16.15 15.43
C ASN A 49 9.71 15.70 16.15
N ILE A 50 8.59 15.53 15.43
CA ILE A 50 7.31 15.18 16.02
C ILE A 50 7.23 13.65 16.14
N PRO A 51 6.98 13.08 17.35
CA PRO A 51 6.87 11.64 17.52
C PRO A 51 5.73 11.09 16.66
N MET A 52 6.06 10.16 15.77
CA MET A 52 5.14 9.67 14.75
C MET A 52 4.39 8.43 15.25
N SER A 53 3.07 8.37 15.01
CA SER A 53 2.30 7.14 15.23
C SER A 53 2.47 6.20 14.04
N THR A 54 3.41 5.26 14.17
CA THR A 54 3.72 4.25 13.15
C THR A 54 2.49 3.41 12.77
N THR A 55 1.50 3.28 13.65
CA THR A 55 0.22 2.59 13.38
C THR A 55 -0.64 3.34 12.36
N TRP A 56 -0.82 4.66 12.52
CA TRP A 56 -1.65 5.45 11.59
C TRP A 56 -1.02 5.55 10.22
N VAL A 57 0.30 5.68 10.16
CA VAL A 57 1.06 5.68 8.90
C VAL A 57 0.98 4.33 8.20
N PHE A 58 1.00 3.23 8.96
CA PHE A 58 0.88 1.88 8.42
C PHE A 58 -0.53 1.59 7.88
N ILE A 59 -1.58 1.98 8.61
CA ILE A 59 -2.98 1.85 8.15
C ILE A 59 -3.19 2.68 6.87
N GLY A 60 -2.67 3.91 6.83
CA GLY A 60 -2.69 4.74 5.63
C GLY A 60 -1.99 4.10 4.43
N LEU A 61 -0.88 3.38 4.66
CA LEU A 61 -0.11 2.71 3.62
C LEU A 61 -0.90 1.53 3.04
N LEU A 62 -1.45 0.69 3.92
CA LEU A 62 -2.27 -0.45 3.51
C LEU A 62 -3.49 0.00 2.71
N ALA A 63 -4.17 1.06 3.17
CA ALA A 63 -5.32 1.63 2.49
C ALA A 63 -4.93 2.28 1.13
N GLY A 64 -3.84 3.04 1.09
CA GLY A 64 -3.34 3.69 -0.13
C GLY A 64 -2.96 2.68 -1.21
N ARG A 65 -2.31 1.57 -0.82
CA ARG A 65 -1.99 0.45 -1.72
C ARG A 65 -3.25 -0.20 -2.28
N GLU A 66 -4.24 -0.48 -1.44
CA GLU A 66 -5.50 -1.10 -1.84
C GLU A 66 -6.27 -0.22 -2.83
N ILE A 67 -6.29 1.10 -2.58
CA ILE A 67 -6.90 2.09 -3.48
C ILE A 67 -6.14 2.16 -4.81
N ALA A 68 -4.81 2.19 -4.80
CA ALA A 68 -3.99 2.30 -6.00
C ALA A 68 -4.12 1.07 -6.93
N ILE A 69 -4.13 -0.14 -6.37
CA ILE A 69 -4.32 -1.38 -7.13
C ILE A 69 -5.72 -1.40 -7.77
N ARG A 70 -6.77 -1.07 -7.00
CA ARG A 70 -8.15 -1.05 -7.51
C ARG A 70 -8.39 0.03 -8.55
N LEU A 71 -7.81 1.21 -8.35
CA LEU A 71 -7.80 2.30 -9.33
C LEU A 71 -7.24 1.88 -10.68
N ARG A 72 -6.18 1.07 -10.65
CA ARG A 72 -5.50 0.57 -11.84
C ARG A 72 -6.24 -0.59 -12.50
N LEU A 73 -6.83 -1.49 -11.70
CA LEU A 73 -7.60 -2.64 -12.20
C LEU A 73 -8.95 -2.24 -12.79
N GLU A 74 -9.70 -1.38 -12.12
CA GLU A 74 -11.09 -1.02 -12.51
C GLU A 74 -11.16 0.27 -13.34
N LYS A 75 -10.06 1.03 -13.47
CA LYS A 75 -9.98 2.39 -14.09
C LYS A 75 -11.03 3.39 -13.56
N LYS A 76 -11.76 3.05 -12.49
CA LYS A 76 -12.74 3.89 -11.81
C LYS A 76 -12.47 3.82 -10.32
N LEU A 77 -12.45 4.98 -9.66
CA LEU A 77 -12.65 5.05 -8.21
C LEU A 77 -14.08 4.61 -7.93
N SER A 78 -14.28 3.32 -7.65
CA SER A 78 -15.56 2.88 -7.12
C SER A 78 -15.74 3.56 -5.76
N ALA A 79 -16.62 4.56 -5.68
CA ALA A 79 -16.96 5.28 -4.45
C ALA A 79 -17.35 4.32 -3.29
N LYS A 80 -17.71 3.08 -3.64
CA LYS A 80 -17.94 1.96 -2.74
C LYS A 80 -16.69 1.53 -1.95
N VAL A 81 -15.51 1.49 -2.59
CA VAL A 81 -14.23 1.15 -1.96
C VAL A 81 -13.78 2.26 -1.02
N GLY A 82 -13.92 3.52 -1.46
CA GLY A 82 -13.66 4.69 -0.61
C GLY A 82 -14.54 4.70 0.65
N ARG A 83 -15.84 4.42 0.51
CA ARG A 83 -16.74 4.28 1.66
C ARG A 83 -16.38 3.12 2.58
N MET A 84 -15.97 1.98 2.02
CA MET A 84 -15.58 0.81 2.81
C MET A 84 -14.34 1.13 3.68
N ILE A 85 -13.29 1.67 3.06
CA ILE A 85 -12.06 2.06 3.76
C ILE A 85 -12.35 3.14 4.80
N LEU A 86 -13.15 4.16 4.46
CA LEU A 86 -13.50 5.24 5.38
C LEU A 86 -14.32 4.73 6.59
N SER A 87 -15.25 3.81 6.35
CA SER A 87 -16.02 3.15 7.40
C SER A 87 -15.11 2.39 8.35
N ASP A 88 -14.14 1.64 7.84
CA ASP A 88 -13.23 0.86 8.66
C ASP A 88 -12.24 1.75 9.43
N LEU A 89 -11.76 2.83 8.82
CA LEU A 89 -11.00 3.88 9.52
C LEU A 89 -11.81 4.51 10.65
N GLY A 90 -13.08 4.81 10.40
CA GLY A 90 -13.99 5.39 11.40
C GLY A 90 -14.18 4.49 12.61
N LYS A 91 -14.32 3.17 12.40
CA LYS A 91 -14.40 2.19 13.50
C LYS A 91 -13.12 2.15 14.34
N VAL A 92 -11.95 2.14 13.69
CA VAL A 92 -10.65 2.13 14.40
C VAL A 92 -10.45 3.43 15.17
N PHE A 93 -10.80 4.57 14.57
CA PHE A 93 -10.73 5.88 15.23
C PHE A 93 -11.64 5.96 16.46
N PHE A 94 -12.88 5.46 16.34
CA PHE A 94 -13.80 5.40 17.46
C PHE A 94 -13.24 4.54 18.61
N GLY A 95 -12.66 3.38 18.30
CA GLY A 95 -12.00 2.53 19.30
C GLY A 95 -10.86 3.25 20.03
N LEU A 96 -10.06 4.03 19.31
CA LEU A 96 -8.99 4.84 19.90
C LEU A 96 -9.54 5.94 20.82
N VAL A 97 -10.58 6.66 20.40
CA VAL A 97 -11.23 7.69 21.23
C VAL A 97 -11.78 7.06 22.52
N VAL A 98 -12.47 5.93 22.42
CA VAL A 98 -13.00 5.22 23.58
C VAL A 98 -11.86 4.79 24.53
N SER A 99 -10.75 4.28 23.98
CA SER A 99 -9.58 3.91 24.78
C SER A 99 -8.99 5.10 25.55
N ILE A 100 -8.84 6.26 24.90
CA ILE A 100 -8.33 7.48 25.55
C ILE A 100 -9.28 7.95 26.65
N VAL A 101 -10.59 7.99 26.36
CA VAL A 101 -11.61 8.40 27.34
C VAL A 101 -11.60 7.47 28.56
N LEU A 102 -11.52 6.17 28.35
CA LEU A 102 -11.44 5.18 29.44
C LEU A 102 -10.20 5.42 30.32
N VAL A 103 -9.04 5.63 29.71
CA VAL A 103 -7.80 5.93 30.45
C VAL A 103 -7.96 7.20 31.30
N TYR A 104 -8.58 8.25 30.75
CA TYR A 104 -8.84 9.48 31.52
C TYR A 104 -9.80 9.26 32.69
N ILE A 105 -10.86 8.46 32.50
CA ILE A 105 -11.80 8.12 33.57
C ILE A 105 -11.10 7.34 34.69
N ILE A 106 -10.30 6.33 34.35
CA ILE A 106 -9.52 5.56 35.34
C ILE A 106 -8.57 6.49 36.09
N LYS A 107 -7.86 7.37 35.38
CA LYS A 107 -6.92 8.32 36.00
C LYS A 107 -7.60 9.34 36.92
N PHE A 108 -8.85 9.70 36.61
CA PHE A 108 -9.67 10.58 37.44
C PHE A 108 -10.19 9.87 38.69
N LEU A 109 -10.59 8.59 38.58
CA LEU A 109 -11.07 7.78 39.71
C LEU A 109 -9.96 7.24 40.61
N ALA A 110 -8.75 7.02 40.07
CA ALA A 110 -7.59 6.57 40.81
C ALA A 110 -6.85 7.70 41.56
N LYS A 111 -7.31 8.95 41.38
CA LYS A 111 -6.86 10.12 42.13
C LYS A 111 -7.86 10.43 43.23
#